data_AF-M5J7R2-F1
#
_entry.id   AF-M5J7R2-F1
#
_cell.length_a   1.000
_cell.length_b   1.000
_cell.length_c   1.000
_cell.angle_alpha   90.00
_cell.angle_beta   90.00
_cell.angle_gamma   90.00
#
_symmetry.space_group_name_H-M   'P 1'
#
loop_
_entity.id
_entity.type
_entity.pdbx_description
1 polymer ?
#
loop_
_entity_poly.entity_id
_entity_poly.type
_entity_poly.pdbx_seq_one_letter_code
_entity_poly.pdbx_strand_id
1 'polypeptide(L)' 'MVKTLKVTFLGETCIAFDKGKTYIATCYDPRLDRIGVIDESGEDYIYSPQAFKIHGDYKQLPKVDCRVEK' A
#
# COMPACT_ATOMS: atom_id res chain seq x y z
N MET A 1 11.13 -13.91 -5.54
CA MET A 1 10.97 -12.53 -6.07
C MET A 1 9.74 -11.93 -5.42
N VAL A 2 9.88 -10.88 -4.61
CA VAL A 2 8.74 -10.18 -4.01
C VAL A 2 8.10 -9.34 -5.12
N LYS A 3 6.83 -9.60 -5.45
CA LYS A 3 6.08 -8.75 -6.38
C LYS A 3 5.75 -7.44 -5.67
N THR A 4 6.16 -6.33 -6.25
CA THR A 4 5.83 -4.99 -5.76
C THR A 4 5.10 -4.20 -6.85
N LEU A 5 4.31 -3.21 -6.44
CA LEU A 5 3.55 -2.36 -7.35
C LEU A 5 3.77 -0.90 -7.03
N LYS A 6 3.81 -0.07 -8.07
CA LYS A 6 3.84 1.39 -7.90
C LYS A 6 2.44 1.90 -7.66
N VAL A 7 2.29 2.70 -6.61
CA VAL A 7 1.01 3.30 -6.22
C VAL A 7 1.22 4.79 -6.00
N THR A 8 0.38 5.64 -6.56
CA THR A 8 0.48 7.10 -6.36
C THR A 8 -0.55 7.52 -5.33
N PHE A 9 -0.14 8.21 -4.27
CA PHE A 9 -1.09 8.62 -3.25
C PHE A 9 -2.02 9.72 -3.78
N LEU A 10 -3.33 9.53 -3.63
CA LEU A 10 -4.37 10.43 -4.12
C LEU A 10 -4.94 11.35 -3.03
N GLY A 11 -4.75 10.98 -1.77
CA GLY A 11 -5.17 11.77 -0.62
C GLY A 11 -4.48 13.14 -0.56
N GLU A 12 -4.95 14.01 0.32
CA GLU A 12 -4.18 15.17 0.76
C GLU A 12 -2.91 14.74 1.48
N THR A 13 -2.00 15.68 1.78
CA THR A 13 -0.80 15.37 2.56
C THR A 13 -1.17 14.74 3.90
N CYS A 14 -0.65 13.55 4.16
CA CYS A 14 -0.74 12.88 5.45
C CYS A 14 0.67 12.62 5.99
N ILE A 15 0.78 12.29 7.28
CA ILE A 15 2.07 12.19 7.98
C ILE A 15 3.03 11.21 7.29
N ALA A 16 2.50 10.15 6.67
CA ALA A 16 3.28 9.12 5.99
C ALA A 16 3.34 9.26 4.46
N PHE A 17 2.45 10.05 3.83
CA PHE A 17 2.36 10.14 2.38
C PHE A 17 2.02 11.55 1.87
N ASP A 18 2.73 11.98 0.83
CA ASP A 18 2.50 13.21 0.09
C ASP A 18 1.62 12.97 -1.13
N LYS A 19 0.67 13.88 -1.33
CA LYS A 19 -0.24 13.87 -2.48
C LYS A 19 0.53 13.87 -3.80
N GLY A 20 0.18 12.96 -4.70
CA GLY A 20 0.78 12.86 -6.03
C GLY A 20 2.17 12.20 -6.06
N LYS A 21 2.74 11.86 -4.90
CA LYS A 21 3.99 11.10 -4.82
C LYS A 21 3.72 9.61 -5.04
N THR A 22 4.69 8.92 -5.63
CA THR A 22 4.59 7.49 -5.94
C THR A 22 5.37 6.69 -4.93
N TYR A 23 4.73 5.64 -4.42
CA TYR A 23 5.19 4.74 -3.40
C TYR A 23 5.16 3.30 -3.90
N ILE A 24 5.68 2.38 -3.09
CA ILE A 24 5.75 0.97 -3.43
C ILE A 24 4.79 0.19 -2.53
N ALA A 25 3.75 -0.37 -3.14
CA ALA A 25 2.91 -1.38 -2.53
C ALA A 25 3.63 -2.74 -2.55
N THR A 26 3.70 -3.38 -1.40
CA THR A 26 4.44 -4.63 -1.17
C THR A 26 3.52 -5.81 -0.95
N CYS A 27 2.34 -5.60 -0.36
CA CYS A 27 1.39 -6.65 -0.07
C CYS A 27 -0.07 -6.19 -0.23
N TYR A 28 -0.98 -7.16 -0.28
CA TYR A 28 -2.42 -6.94 -0.27
C TYR A 28 -3.07 -7.83 0.79
N ASP A 29 -3.87 -7.25 1.66
CA ASP A 29 -4.75 -7.94 2.58
C ASP A 29 -6.14 -8.09 1.92
N PRO A 30 -6.50 -9.28 1.42
CA PRO A 30 -7.77 -9.52 0.75
C PRO A 30 -8.97 -9.54 1.69
N ARG A 31 -8.76 -9.61 3.01
CA ARG A 31 -9.86 -9.66 3.99
C ARG A 31 -10.30 -8.25 4.39
N LEU A 32 -9.34 -7.38 4.67
CA LEU A 32 -9.58 -5.99 5.01
C LEU A 32 -9.70 -5.09 3.77
N ASP A 33 -9.43 -5.64 2.58
CA ASP A 33 -9.27 -4.94 1.31
C ASP A 33 -8.30 -3.75 1.45
N ARG A 34 -7.07 -4.05 1.90
CA ARG A 34 -6.02 -3.05 2.13
C ARG A 34 -4.71 -3.43 1.47
N ILE A 35 -3.90 -2.45 1.11
CA ILE A 35 -2.55 -2.66 0.57
C ILE A 35 -1.52 -2.19 1.59
N GLY A 36 -0.44 -2.95 1.73
CA GLY A 36 0.76 -2.49 2.44
C GLY A 36 1.60 -1.66 1.50
N VAL A 37 1.94 -0.45 1.91
CA VAL A 37 2.69 0.54 1.15
C VAL A 37 3.87 1.01 1.98
N ILE A 38 5.06 0.94 1.40
CA ILE A 38 6.28 1.44 2.02
C ILE A 38 6.43 2.93 1.74
N ASP A 39 6.61 3.72 2.81
CA ASP A 39 6.91 5.15 2.71
C ASP A 39 8.40 5.41 2.37
N GLU A 40 8.81 6.66 2.27
CA GLU A 40 10.20 7.04 2.00
C GLU A 40 11.19 6.72 3.14
N SER A 41 10.68 6.61 4.36
CA SER A 41 11.40 6.19 5.56
C SER A 41 11.63 4.68 5.61
N GLY A 42 10.97 3.92 4.72
CA GLY A 42 11.07 2.46 4.67
C GLY A 42 10.09 1.74 5.61
N GLU A 43 9.16 2.45 6.22
CA GLU A 43 8.13 1.85 7.07
C GLU A 43 6.95 1.34 6.24
N ASP A 44 6.42 0.17 6.61
CA ASP A 44 5.27 -0.43 5.94
C ASP A 44 3.97 0.02 6.61
N TYR A 45 3.09 0.64 5.82
CA TYR A 45 1.80 1.12 6.26
C TYR A 45 0.67 0.44 5.49
N ILE A 46 -0.35 0.00 6.22
CA ILE A 46 -1.53 -0.63 5.63
C ILE A 46 -2.60 0.44 5.37
N TYR A 47 -2.92 0.67 4.10
CA TYR A 47 -3.92 1.65 3.69
C TYR A 47 -4.98 1.06 2.75
N SER A 48 -6.11 1.75 2.65
CA SER A 48 -7.12 1.41 1.64
C SER A 48 -6.55 1.65 0.24
N PRO A 49 -6.71 0.71 -0.71
CA PRO A 49 -6.28 0.89 -2.09
C PRO A 49 -6.96 2.08 -2.76
N GLN A 50 -8.14 2.50 -2.29
CA GLN A 50 -8.87 3.65 -2.80
C GLN A 50 -8.14 4.98 -2.54
N ALA A 51 -7.27 5.04 -1.52
CA ALA A 51 -6.45 6.21 -1.25
C ALA A 51 -5.29 6.36 -2.24
N PHE A 52 -5.09 5.38 -3.13
CA PHE A 52 -3.99 5.34 -4.07
C PHE A 52 -4.48 5.10 -5.50
N LYS A 53 -3.76 5.69 -6.46
CA LYS A 53 -3.82 5.31 -7.86
C LYS A 53 -2.85 4.17 -8.08
N ILE A 54 -3.38 2.97 -8.25
CA ILE A 54 -2.58 1.76 -8.40
C ILE A 54 -2.27 1.54 -9.88
N HIS A 55 -0.98 1.47 -10.23
CA HIS A 55 -0.53 1.26 -11.61
C HIS A 55 -0.31 -0.23 -11.86
N GLY A 56 -1.39 -1.01 -11.77
CA GLY A 56 -1.38 -2.46 -11.97
C GLY A 56 -2.45 -3.18 -11.16
N ASP A 57 -2.36 -4.51 -11.11
CA ASP A 57 -3.30 -5.35 -10.36
C ASP A 57 -2.75 -5.68 -8.97
N TYR A 58 -3.19 -4.92 -7.96
CA TYR A 58 -2.76 -5.11 -6.57
C TYR A 58 -3.17 -6.44 -5.95
N LYS A 59 -4.13 -7.16 -6.55
CA LYS A 59 -4.53 -8.50 -6.08
C LYS A 59 -3.48 -9.57 -6.42
N GLN A 60 -2.52 -9.23 -7.28
CA GLN A 60 -1.34 -10.07 -7.56
C GLN A 60 -0.19 -9.88 -6.55
N LEU A 61 -0.28 -8.89 -5.65
CA LEU A 61 0.68 -8.74 -4.57
C LEU A 61 0.63 -9.96 -3.65
N PRO A 62 1.75 -10.26 -2.95
CA PRO A 62 1.73 -11.29 -1.92
C PRO A 62 0.61 -10.96 -0.91
N LYS A 63 -0.23 -11.98 -0.68
CA LYS A 63 -1.34 -11.86 0.25
C LYS A 63 -0.80 -12.00 1.65
N VAL A 64 -1.00 -10.96 2.45
CA VAL A 64 -0.58 -10.95 3.85
C VAL A 64 -1.85 -10.79 4.67
N ASP A 65 -2.04 -11.72 5.61
CA ASP A 65 -3.14 -11.64 6.57
C ASP A 65 -2.63 -10.82 7.75
N CYS A 66 -2.90 -9.52 7.75
CA CYS A 66 -2.45 -8.64 8.82
C CYS A 66 -3.36 -8.78 10.04
N ARG A 67 -3.34 -9.97 10.66
CA ARG A 67 -3.69 -10.10 12.08
C ARG A 67 -2.58 -9.43 12.86
N VAL A 68 -2.77 -8.14 13.14
CA VAL A 68 -2.27 -7.64 14.42
C VAL A 68 -3.17 -8.32 15.46
N GLU A 69 -2.79 -9.52 15.91
CA GLU A 69 -3.10 -9.92 17.28
C GLU A 69 -2.45 -8.83 18.14
N LYS A 70 -3.28 -7.92 18.64
CA LYS A 70 -2.92 -7.02 19.71
C LYS A 70 -3.44 -7.63 21.00
#